data_AF-A0A399T447-F1
#
_entry.id   AF-A0A399T447-F1
#
_cell.length_a   1.000
_cell.length_b   1.000
_cell.length_c   1.000
_cell.angle_alpha   90.00
_cell.angle_beta   90.00
_cell.angle_gamma   90.00
#
_symmetry.space_group_name_H-M   'P 1'
#
loop_
_entity.id
_entity.type
_entity.pdbx_description
1 polymer ?
#
loop_
_entity_poly.entity_id
_entity_poly.type
_entity_poly.pdbx_seq_one_letter_code
_entity_poly.pdbx_strand_id
1 'polypeptide(L)'
;MDKCSFCGREKNEVNLLIAGIDGHICDRCADQAHSIILEELKSNDSFDLDGIQLMKPKEIKEFLDQYVIGQDRAKKILSVSVYNHYKRLTQHVSDDDTEIEKSNIILVGETGTGKTLLARTIARMLHVPFTIVDATVLTEAGYVGEDIESLLTRLLQAADYNVEAAERGIVFVDEIDKIARKSDNPSITRDVSGEGVQQGLLKLLEGSIVNVPPQGGRKHPEQKLIPVDTKNILFICGGAFDGIERKIANRLNTKVIGYSAAKETDRIERENLLQYVSPQDLKSFGMIPEIIGRLPVLAYLDPLDKETLRNILTEPKNSIIKQYKKLFEIDGIKIEFEPDALDYIVEKAIEFKLGARGLRSICENIMNDAMFDMPSEEVEHFVITKEYAADKLDKSSLQRLKAS
;
A
#
# COMPACT_ATOMS: atom_id res chain seq x y z
N MET A 1 30.94 -55.37 10.55
CA MET A 1 29.74 -54.60 10.19
C MET A 1 30.00 -53.16 10.64
N ASP A 2 31.17 -52.64 10.26
CA ASP A 2 31.89 -51.59 11.00
C ASP A 2 32.26 -50.46 10.02
N LYS A 3 31.26 -50.01 9.27
CA LYS A 3 31.38 -48.92 8.32
C LYS A 3 30.34 -47.85 8.59
N CYS A 4 30.70 -46.59 8.35
CA CYS A 4 29.79 -45.47 8.49
C CYS A 4 28.62 -45.62 7.50
N SER A 5 27.39 -45.56 8.00
CA SER A 5 26.17 -45.66 7.20
C SER A 5 25.99 -44.50 6.22
N PHE A 6 26.64 -43.35 6.47
CA PHE A 6 26.52 -42.14 5.64
C PHE A 6 27.55 -42.11 4.50
N CYS A 7 28.83 -42.33 4.79
CA CYS A 7 29.91 -42.21 3.80
C CYS A 7 30.53 -43.55 3.38
N GLY A 8 30.13 -44.66 3.99
CA GLY A 8 30.60 -46.01 3.65
C GLY A 8 32.01 -46.37 4.13
N ARG A 9 32.74 -45.44 4.75
CA ARG A 9 34.13 -45.66 5.23
C ARG A 9 34.20 -46.64 6.38
N GLU A 10 35.28 -47.43 6.43
CA GLU A 10 35.50 -48.42 7.46
C GLU A 10 36.09 -47.79 8.75
N LYS A 11 35.94 -48.48 9.89
CA LYS A 11 36.38 -48.00 11.22
C LYS A 11 37.87 -47.63 11.31
N ASN A 12 38.70 -48.24 10.48
CA ASN A 12 40.15 -48.04 10.34
C ASN A 12 40.51 -46.79 9.52
N GLU A 13 39.54 -46.17 8.83
CA GLU A 13 39.73 -44.95 8.03
C GLU A 13 39.23 -43.68 8.74
N VAL A 14 38.66 -43.82 9.94
CA VAL A 14 38.05 -42.75 10.74
C VAL A 14 38.53 -42.81 12.18
N ASN A 15 38.65 -41.67 12.85
CA ASN A 15 39.19 -41.64 14.21
C ASN A 15 38.17 -42.15 15.24
N LEU A 16 36.89 -41.92 14.97
CA LEU A 16 35.80 -42.34 15.84
C LEU A 16 34.63 -42.81 14.98
N LEU A 17 34.09 -43.98 15.32
CA LEU A 17 32.88 -44.53 14.74
C LEU A 17 31.88 -44.79 15.87
N ILE A 18 30.77 -44.06 15.86
CA ILE A 18 29.71 -44.11 16.85
C ILE A 18 28.64 -45.10 16.36
N ALA A 19 28.30 -46.10 17.18
CA ALA A 19 27.26 -47.07 16.89
C ALA A 19 25.92 -46.62 17.47
N GLY A 20 24.89 -46.57 16.62
CA GLY A 20 23.48 -46.35 16.99
C GLY A 20 22.65 -47.62 16.83
N ILE A 21 21.35 -47.51 17.10
CA ILE A 21 20.39 -48.64 17.09
C ILE A 21 20.28 -49.26 15.68
N ASP A 22 20.24 -48.42 14.65
CA ASP A 22 20.02 -48.84 13.25
C ASP A 22 21.16 -48.44 12.29
N GLY A 23 22.35 -48.07 12.81
CA GLY A 23 23.47 -47.66 11.96
C GLY A 23 24.66 -47.08 12.69
N HIS A 24 25.73 -46.79 11.95
CA HIS A 24 26.96 -46.20 12.50
C HIS A 24 27.27 -44.86 11.84
N ILE A 25 27.78 -43.89 12.58
CA ILE A 25 28.23 -42.58 12.03
C ILE A 25 29.66 -42.30 12.46
N CYS A 26 30.50 -41.80 11.54
CA CYS A 26 31.86 -41.38 11.86
C CYS A 26 31.93 -39.91 12.29
N ASP A 27 33.00 -39.56 13.00
CA ASP A 27 33.36 -38.20 13.40
C ASP A 27 33.17 -37.17 12.28
N ARG A 28 33.70 -37.45 11.09
CA ARG A 28 33.62 -36.50 9.96
C ARG A 28 32.21 -36.27 9.44
N CYS A 29 31.38 -37.31 9.38
CA CYS A 29 29.99 -37.17 8.97
C CYS A 29 29.17 -36.43 10.03
N ALA A 30 29.48 -36.63 11.31
CA ALA A 30 28.86 -35.88 12.40
C ALA A 30 29.22 -34.39 12.34
N ASP A 31 30.50 -34.05 12.10
CA ASP A 31 30.95 -32.67 11.95
C ASP A 31 30.32 -31.99 10.73
N GLN A 32 30.28 -32.68 9.59
CA GLN A 32 29.63 -32.15 8.38
C GLN A 32 28.13 -31.94 8.57
N ALA A 33 27.44 -32.90 9.19
CA ALA A 33 26.02 -32.76 9.50
C ALA A 33 25.79 -31.57 10.46
N HIS A 34 26.64 -31.41 11.47
CA HIS A 34 26.58 -30.29 12.39
C HIS A 34 26.85 -28.94 11.70
N SER A 35 27.78 -28.87 10.75
CA SER A 35 28.02 -27.67 9.95
C SER A 35 26.83 -27.30 9.06
N ILE A 36 26.20 -28.30 8.41
CA ILE A 36 24.98 -28.08 7.61
C ILE A 36 23.85 -27.57 8.51
N ILE A 37 23.63 -28.20 9.67
CA ILE A 37 22.62 -27.76 10.65
C ILE A 37 22.91 -26.33 11.12
N LEU A 38 24.18 -25.96 11.36
CA LEU A 38 24.53 -24.59 11.75
C LEU A 38 24.35 -23.56 10.63
N GLU A 39 24.56 -23.91 9.36
CA GLU A 39 24.23 -23.05 8.23
C GLU A 39 22.72 -22.85 8.09
N GLU A 40 21.94 -23.93 8.25
CA GLU A 40 20.47 -23.92 8.21
C GLU A 40 19.86 -23.17 9.41
N LEU A 41 20.53 -23.21 10.57
CA LEU A 41 20.19 -22.40 11.73
C LEU A 41 20.65 -20.93 11.61
N LYS A 42 21.72 -20.63 10.85
CA LYS A 42 22.18 -19.26 10.59
C LYS A 42 21.35 -18.53 9.53
N SER A 43 20.69 -19.25 8.62
CA SER A 43 19.66 -18.67 7.76
C SER A 43 18.43 -18.13 8.52
N ASN A 44 18.30 -18.41 9.83
CA ASN A 44 17.21 -17.91 10.67
C ASN A 44 17.32 -16.43 11.10
N ASP A 45 18.33 -15.66 10.64
CA ASP A 45 18.28 -14.18 10.79
C ASP A 45 17.26 -13.52 9.84
N SER A 46 16.72 -14.30 8.90
CA SER A 46 15.42 -14.09 8.26
C SER A 46 14.46 -15.17 8.72
N PHE A 47 13.38 -14.80 9.41
CA PHE A 47 12.27 -15.72 9.65
C PHE A 47 11.63 -16.04 8.31
N ASP A 48 11.93 -17.23 7.77
CA ASP A 48 11.24 -17.79 6.61
C ASP A 48 10.25 -18.83 7.12
N LEU A 49 8.99 -18.43 7.18
CA LEU A 49 7.87 -19.30 7.57
C LEU A 49 6.81 -19.15 6.49
N ASP A 50 6.59 -20.24 5.76
CA ASP A 50 5.62 -20.36 4.66
C ASP A 50 5.76 -19.28 3.57
N GLY A 51 6.99 -18.94 3.19
CA GLY A 51 7.26 -18.11 2.00
C GLY A 51 7.03 -16.60 2.17
N ILE A 52 6.69 -16.12 3.36
CA ILE A 52 6.68 -14.67 3.66
C ILE A 52 7.91 -14.33 4.51
N GLN A 53 8.93 -13.75 3.87
CA GLN A 53 10.11 -13.25 4.56
C GLN A 53 9.73 -12.01 5.40
N LEU A 54 9.66 -12.18 6.72
CA LEU A 54 9.26 -11.10 7.62
C LEU A 54 10.39 -10.07 7.80
N MET A 55 10.33 -8.98 7.02
CA MET A 55 11.26 -7.87 7.11
C MET A 55 11.04 -7.01 8.35
N LYS A 56 12.12 -6.47 8.93
CA LYS A 56 12.03 -5.56 10.08
C LYS A 56 11.40 -4.22 9.65
N PRO A 57 10.73 -3.48 10.55
CA PRO A 57 10.10 -2.20 10.18
C PRO A 57 11.02 -1.18 9.52
N LYS A 58 12.31 -1.18 9.84
CA LYS A 58 13.30 -0.30 9.20
C LYS A 58 13.53 -0.69 7.74
N GLU A 59 13.68 -1.98 7.46
CA GLU A 59 13.87 -2.52 6.11
C GLU A 59 12.63 -2.28 5.24
N ILE A 60 11.43 -2.44 5.83
CA ILE A 60 10.17 -2.11 5.15
C ILE A 60 10.14 -0.62 4.78
N LYS A 61 10.50 0.28 5.71
CA LYS A 61 10.56 1.72 5.43
C LYS A 61 11.56 2.02 4.31
N GLU A 62 12.77 1.46 4.39
CA GLU A 62 13.81 1.65 3.37
C GLU A 62 13.37 1.16 1.99
N PHE A 63 12.64 0.06 1.92
CA PHE A 63 12.05 -0.39 0.66
C PHE A 63 10.99 0.60 0.15
N LEU A 64 10.11 1.10 1.03
CA LEU A 64 9.11 2.11 0.66
C LEU A 64 9.75 3.42 0.21
N ASP A 65 10.87 3.84 0.81
CA ASP A 65 11.63 5.04 0.43
C ASP A 65 12.10 4.99 -1.04
N GLN A 66 12.27 3.80 -1.63
CA GLN A 66 12.67 3.64 -3.04
C GLN A 66 11.54 3.97 -4.05
N TYR A 67 10.29 3.98 -3.60
CA TYR A 67 9.11 4.16 -4.46
C TYR A 67 8.23 5.34 -4.04
N VAL A 68 8.22 5.71 -2.76
CA VAL A 68 7.38 6.77 -2.19
C VAL A 68 8.26 7.81 -1.50
N ILE A 69 8.30 9.00 -2.11
CA ILE A 69 9.05 10.17 -1.61
C ILE A 69 8.25 10.89 -0.52
N GLY A 70 8.95 11.40 0.50
CA GLY A 70 8.34 12.05 1.66
C GLY A 70 7.52 11.07 2.50
N GLN A 71 6.45 11.53 3.16
CA GLN A 71 5.51 10.64 3.89
C GLN A 71 6.16 9.79 4.99
N ASP A 72 7.21 10.28 5.64
CA ASP A 72 8.03 9.48 6.56
C ASP A 72 7.26 8.93 7.75
N ARG A 73 6.33 9.72 8.30
CA ARG A 73 5.50 9.28 9.42
C ARG A 73 4.55 8.17 9.00
N ALA A 74 3.90 8.30 7.85
CA ALA A 74 3.02 7.27 7.30
C ALA A 74 3.80 5.98 7.03
N LYS A 75 4.96 6.07 6.37
CA LYS A 75 5.84 4.91 6.11
C LYS A 75 6.25 4.21 7.40
N LYS A 76 6.63 4.95 8.45
CA LYS A 76 6.99 4.37 9.75
C LYS A 76 5.81 3.63 10.40
N ILE A 77 4.63 4.25 10.43
CA ILE A 77 3.41 3.65 11.03
C ILE A 77 3.03 2.38 10.26
N LEU A 78 2.98 2.47 8.92
CA LEU A 78 2.70 1.32 8.05
C LEU A 78 3.70 0.19 8.27
N SER A 79 5.00 0.49 8.31
CA SER A 79 6.05 -0.51 8.49
C SER A 79 5.90 -1.26 9.81
N VAL A 80 5.58 -0.57 10.91
CA VAL A 80 5.34 -1.20 12.21
C VAL A 80 4.05 -2.04 12.19
N SER A 81 2.98 -1.51 11.61
CA SER A 81 1.66 -2.15 11.62
C SER A 81 1.64 -3.40 10.77
N VAL A 82 2.26 -3.35 9.59
CA VAL A 82 2.45 -4.49 8.69
C VAL A 82 3.34 -5.54 9.35
N TYR A 83 4.49 -5.13 9.90
CA TYR A 83 5.35 -6.05 10.62
C TYR A 83 4.60 -6.78 11.75
N ASN A 84 3.84 -6.05 12.57
CA ASN A 84 3.05 -6.65 13.65
C ASN A 84 1.94 -7.57 13.12
N HIS A 85 1.27 -7.19 12.02
CA HIS A 85 0.24 -8.02 11.40
C HIS A 85 0.80 -9.37 10.97
N TYR A 86 1.91 -9.39 10.23
CA TYR A 86 2.51 -10.65 9.78
C TYR A 86 3.23 -11.40 10.90
N LYS A 87 3.82 -10.69 11.87
CA LYS A 87 4.34 -11.30 13.10
C LYS A 87 3.25 -12.05 13.87
N ARG A 88 2.04 -11.51 13.94
CA ARG A 88 0.87 -12.19 14.54
C ARG A 88 0.54 -13.49 13.81
N LEU A 89 0.60 -13.52 12.48
CA LEU A 89 0.34 -14.74 11.69
C LEU A 89 1.37 -15.84 11.95
N THR A 90 2.61 -15.46 12.27
CA THR A 90 3.70 -16.41 12.58
C THR A 90 3.71 -16.91 14.03
N GLN A 91 2.86 -16.40 14.91
CA GLN A 91 2.83 -16.87 16.29
C GLN A 91 2.26 -18.28 16.35
N HIS A 92 3.04 -19.21 16.91
CA HIS A 92 2.49 -20.46 17.41
C HIS A 92 1.51 -20.16 18.53
N VAL A 93 0.37 -20.86 18.55
CA VAL A 93 -0.61 -20.78 19.63
C VAL A 93 0.11 -21.13 20.94
N SER A 94 0.42 -20.11 21.75
CA SER A 94 0.95 -20.29 23.10
C SER A 94 -0.19 -20.66 24.05
N ASP A 95 0.10 -21.40 25.12
CA ASP A 95 -0.83 -21.72 26.23
C ASP A 95 -1.28 -20.47 27.04
N ASP A 96 -0.94 -19.27 26.59
CA ASP A 96 -1.39 -18.01 27.18
C ASP A 96 -2.63 -17.54 26.40
N ASP A 97 -3.74 -17.27 27.09
CA ASP A 97 -5.05 -16.85 26.54
C ASP A 97 -5.02 -15.44 25.88
N THR A 98 -3.83 -14.95 25.54
CA THR A 98 -3.62 -13.62 25.00
C THR A 98 -3.84 -13.61 23.48
N GLU A 99 -5.01 -13.13 23.06
CA GLU A 99 -5.31 -12.91 21.65
C GLU A 99 -4.78 -11.56 21.15
N ILE A 100 -4.02 -11.57 20.05
CA ILE A 100 -3.57 -10.34 19.38
C ILE A 100 -4.60 -9.94 18.31
N GLU A 101 -5.12 -8.73 18.45
CA GLU A 101 -6.05 -8.15 17.48
C GLU A 101 -5.36 -7.76 16.15
N LYS A 102 -6.16 -7.75 15.09
CA LYS A 102 -5.74 -7.37 13.74
C LYS A 102 -5.48 -5.86 13.65
N SER A 103 -4.33 -5.47 13.11
CA SER A 103 -3.91 -4.07 12.98
C SER A 103 -4.33 -3.46 11.64
N ASN A 104 -5.64 -3.38 11.39
CA ASN A 104 -6.13 -2.71 10.18
C ASN A 104 -5.80 -1.22 10.22
N ILE A 105 -5.65 -0.66 9.03
CA ILE A 105 -5.05 0.66 8.84
C ILE A 105 -6.04 1.59 8.14
N ILE A 106 -6.13 2.83 8.58
CA ILE A 106 -6.79 3.92 7.87
C ILE A 106 -5.76 5.01 7.49
N LEU A 107 -5.70 5.31 6.20
CA LEU A 107 -4.85 6.33 5.61
C LEU A 107 -5.69 7.56 5.25
N VAL A 108 -5.36 8.70 5.84
CA VAL A 108 -5.99 10.00 5.60
C VAL A 108 -5.03 10.90 4.84
N GLY A 109 -5.45 11.50 3.74
CA GLY A 109 -4.63 12.52 3.08
C GLY A 109 -5.11 12.80 1.67
N GLU A 110 -4.66 13.91 1.08
CA GLU A 110 -5.18 14.39 -0.19
C GLU A 110 -5.03 13.39 -1.35
N THR A 111 -5.78 13.61 -2.43
CA THR A 111 -5.64 12.82 -3.66
C THR A 111 -4.25 12.98 -4.25
N GLY A 112 -3.63 11.85 -4.64
CA GLY A 112 -2.30 11.85 -5.25
C GLY A 112 -1.11 11.85 -4.28
N THR A 113 -1.33 11.88 -2.97
CA THR A 113 -0.26 11.79 -1.93
C THR A 113 0.42 10.42 -1.85
N GLY A 114 -0.12 9.38 -2.51
CA GLY A 114 0.52 8.07 -2.59
C GLY A 114 -0.11 6.95 -1.75
N LYS A 115 -1.31 7.14 -1.18
CA LYS A 115 -2.04 6.12 -0.40
C LYS A 115 -2.06 4.73 -1.05
N THR A 116 -2.58 4.63 -2.28
CA THR A 116 -2.64 3.38 -3.05
C THR A 116 -1.26 2.84 -3.40
N LEU A 117 -0.28 3.74 -3.66
CA LEU A 117 1.08 3.35 -4.02
C LEU A 117 1.80 2.71 -2.82
N LEU A 118 1.62 3.25 -1.60
CA LEU A 118 2.14 2.65 -0.37
C LEU A 118 1.63 1.23 -0.19
N ALA A 119 0.30 1.04 -0.18
CA ALA A 119 -0.30 -0.28 0.02
C ALA A 119 0.17 -1.30 -1.04
N ARG A 120 0.18 -0.90 -2.32
CA ARG A 120 0.65 -1.77 -3.42
C ARG A 120 2.14 -2.11 -3.32
N THR A 121 2.97 -1.17 -2.86
CA THR A 121 4.42 -1.38 -2.71
C THR A 121 4.69 -2.37 -1.57
N ILE A 122 3.95 -2.26 -0.47
CA ILE A 122 4.01 -3.20 0.65
C ILE A 122 3.63 -4.61 0.19
N ALA A 123 2.51 -4.76 -0.53
CA ALA A 123 2.09 -6.07 -1.02
C ALA A 123 3.11 -6.69 -1.97
N ARG A 124 3.68 -5.90 -2.90
CA ARG A 124 4.74 -6.35 -3.80
C ARG A 124 6.00 -6.80 -3.06
N MET A 125 6.39 -6.04 -2.02
CA MET A 125 7.56 -6.34 -1.20
C MET A 125 7.40 -7.67 -0.44
N LEU A 126 6.21 -7.94 0.08
CA LEU A 126 5.89 -9.16 0.83
C LEU A 126 5.50 -10.34 -0.06
N HIS A 127 5.37 -10.13 -1.37
CA HIS A 127 4.91 -11.15 -2.32
C HIS A 127 3.56 -11.78 -1.97
N VAL A 128 2.63 -10.98 -1.41
CA VAL A 128 1.29 -11.42 -1.01
C VAL A 128 0.22 -10.97 -2.01
N PRO A 129 -0.90 -11.71 -2.15
CA PRO A 129 -2.02 -11.30 -2.98
C PRO A 129 -2.55 -9.91 -2.57
N PHE A 130 -2.91 -9.11 -3.57
CA PHE A 130 -3.35 -7.73 -3.36
C PHE A 130 -4.52 -7.38 -4.25
N THR A 131 -5.54 -6.75 -3.66
CA THR A 131 -6.68 -6.21 -4.42
C THR A 131 -6.97 -4.76 -4.01
N ILE A 132 -7.44 -3.98 -4.97
CA ILE A 132 -7.92 -2.62 -4.76
C ILE A 132 -9.43 -2.62 -5.03
N VAL A 133 -10.18 -2.04 -4.11
CA VAL A 133 -11.64 -1.87 -4.24
C VAL A 133 -11.99 -0.44 -3.90
N ASP A 134 -12.87 0.15 -4.71
CA ASP A 134 -13.44 1.47 -4.46
C ASP A 134 -14.70 1.32 -3.60
N ALA A 135 -14.74 1.98 -2.45
CA ALA A 135 -15.88 1.90 -1.53
C ALA A 135 -17.17 2.45 -2.13
N THR A 136 -17.12 3.34 -3.13
CA THR A 136 -18.30 3.97 -3.74
C THR A 136 -19.13 3.01 -4.58
N VAL A 137 -18.53 1.93 -5.08
CA VAL A 137 -19.19 0.92 -5.92
C VAL A 137 -19.90 -0.15 -5.08
N LEU A 138 -19.56 -0.22 -3.79
CA LEU A 138 -20.12 -1.19 -2.86
C LEU A 138 -21.55 -0.81 -2.46
N THR A 139 -22.38 -1.84 -2.28
CA THR A 139 -23.75 -1.67 -1.80
C THR A 139 -24.10 -2.73 -0.76
N GLU A 140 -25.09 -2.41 0.09
CA GLU A 140 -25.68 -3.41 0.97
C GLU A 140 -26.39 -4.50 0.15
N ALA A 141 -26.34 -5.74 0.63
CA ALA A 141 -26.92 -6.90 -0.05
C ALA A 141 -28.38 -6.65 -0.47
N GLY A 142 -28.65 -6.72 -1.78
CA GLY A 142 -29.99 -6.54 -2.35
C GLY A 142 -30.24 -5.18 -3.01
N TYR A 143 -29.27 -4.27 -3.03
CA TYR A 143 -29.33 -2.99 -3.75
C TYR A 143 -28.56 -3.03 -5.09
N VAL A 144 -28.73 -2.00 -5.92
CA VAL A 144 -28.04 -1.88 -7.23
C VAL A 144 -26.58 -1.46 -7.01
N GLY A 145 -25.64 -2.40 -7.12
CA GLY A 145 -24.20 -2.16 -7.01
C GLY A 145 -23.42 -3.48 -6.83
N GLU A 146 -22.14 -3.39 -6.45
CA GLU A 146 -21.31 -4.56 -6.16
C GLU A 146 -21.49 -5.00 -4.70
N ASP A 147 -21.58 -6.31 -4.46
CA ASP A 147 -21.67 -6.87 -3.11
C ASP A 147 -20.31 -6.74 -2.40
N ILE A 148 -20.32 -6.54 -1.09
CA ILE A 148 -19.11 -6.39 -0.26
C ILE A 148 -18.24 -7.67 -0.32
N GLU A 149 -18.85 -8.83 -0.48
CA GLU A 149 -18.15 -10.13 -0.62
C GLU A 149 -17.33 -10.23 -1.93
N SER A 150 -17.60 -9.39 -2.93
CA SER A 150 -16.85 -9.35 -4.20
C SER A 150 -15.36 -9.02 -3.99
N LEU A 151 -15.04 -8.31 -2.92
CA LEU A 151 -13.69 -7.94 -2.54
C LEU A 151 -12.82 -9.19 -2.31
N LEU A 152 -13.40 -10.22 -1.70
CA LEU A 152 -12.75 -11.51 -1.50
C LEU A 152 -12.64 -12.29 -2.80
N THR A 153 -13.60 -12.13 -3.72
CA THR A 153 -13.51 -12.75 -5.06
C THR A 153 -12.30 -12.22 -5.81
N ARG A 154 -12.09 -10.91 -5.81
CA ARG A 154 -10.93 -10.27 -6.45
C ARG A 154 -9.62 -10.68 -5.78
N LEU A 155 -9.61 -10.80 -4.45
CA LEU A 155 -8.42 -11.25 -3.73
C LEU A 155 -8.07 -12.71 -4.04
N LEU A 156 -9.07 -13.59 -4.11
CA LEU A 156 -8.89 -14.98 -4.54
C LEU A 156 -8.35 -15.06 -5.97
N GLN A 157 -8.88 -14.24 -6.89
CA GLN A 157 -8.34 -14.15 -8.25
C GLN A 157 -6.88 -13.70 -8.27
N ALA A 158 -6.51 -12.70 -7.46
CA ALA A 158 -5.13 -12.26 -7.30
C ALA A 158 -4.21 -13.29 -6.63
N ALA A 159 -4.80 -14.30 -5.98
CA ALA A 159 -4.11 -15.42 -5.36
C ALA A 159 -4.15 -16.70 -6.22
N ASP A 160 -4.53 -16.62 -7.49
CA ASP A 160 -4.73 -17.77 -8.39
C ASP A 160 -5.63 -18.85 -7.76
N TYR A 161 -6.66 -18.41 -7.03
CA TYR A 161 -7.62 -19.24 -6.28
C TYR A 161 -7.02 -20.05 -5.13
N ASN A 162 -5.82 -19.73 -4.68
CA ASN A 162 -5.24 -20.26 -3.44
C ASN A 162 -5.85 -19.54 -2.22
N VAL A 163 -6.67 -20.27 -1.46
CA VAL A 163 -7.36 -19.75 -0.26
C VAL A 163 -6.35 -19.32 0.80
N GLU A 164 -5.36 -20.16 1.11
CA GLU A 164 -4.37 -19.86 2.16
C GLU A 164 -3.55 -18.61 1.82
N ALA A 165 -3.15 -18.45 0.55
CA ALA A 165 -2.46 -17.25 0.10
C ALA A 165 -3.38 -16.02 0.18
N ALA A 166 -4.66 -16.14 -0.22
CA ALA A 166 -5.63 -15.06 -0.15
C ALA A 166 -5.90 -14.61 1.30
N GLU A 167 -5.97 -15.55 2.24
CA GLU A 167 -6.16 -15.26 3.67
C GLU A 167 -4.97 -14.50 4.29
N ARG A 168 -3.78 -14.60 3.69
CA ARG A 168 -2.58 -13.81 4.05
C ARG A 168 -2.44 -12.54 3.20
N GLY A 169 -3.40 -12.25 2.35
CA GLY A 169 -3.37 -11.13 1.40
C GLY A 169 -3.67 -9.76 2.02
N ILE A 170 -3.54 -8.73 1.19
CA ILE A 170 -3.84 -7.34 1.53
C ILE A 170 -4.99 -6.84 0.68
N VAL A 171 -5.97 -6.22 1.35
CA VAL A 171 -7.10 -5.54 0.73
C VAL A 171 -6.92 -4.04 0.92
N PHE A 172 -6.89 -3.29 -0.18
CA PHE A 172 -6.96 -1.83 -0.13
C PHE A 172 -8.36 -1.34 -0.51
N VAL A 173 -9.03 -0.65 0.43
CA VAL A 173 -10.34 -0.02 0.21
C VAL A 173 -10.14 1.47 0.02
N ASP A 174 -10.22 1.96 -1.22
CA ASP A 174 -10.10 3.39 -1.55
C ASP A 174 -11.44 4.11 -1.37
N GLU A 175 -11.38 5.44 -1.28
CA GLU A 175 -12.55 6.33 -1.17
C GLU A 175 -13.51 6.01 0.01
N ILE A 176 -12.97 5.48 1.12
CA ILE A 176 -13.78 5.17 2.32
C ILE A 176 -14.49 6.41 2.90
N ASP A 177 -13.96 7.60 2.65
CA ASP A 177 -14.57 8.87 3.07
C ASP A 177 -15.89 9.16 2.34
N LYS A 178 -16.10 8.63 1.13
CA LYS A 178 -17.30 8.89 0.33
C LYS A 178 -18.53 8.16 0.86
N ILE A 179 -18.36 6.98 1.47
CA ILE A 179 -19.44 6.24 2.16
C ILE A 179 -19.70 6.75 3.59
N ALA A 180 -18.85 7.66 4.09
CA ALA A 180 -19.00 8.32 5.39
C ALA A 180 -19.82 9.60 5.31
N ARG A 181 -19.90 10.22 4.13
CA ARG A 181 -20.51 11.53 3.97
C ARG A 181 -22.04 11.42 4.07
N LYS A 182 -22.60 11.90 5.17
CA LYS A 182 -24.05 12.14 5.27
C LYS A 182 -24.45 13.10 4.17
N SER A 183 -25.43 12.72 3.36
CA SER A 183 -26.02 13.62 2.37
C SER A 183 -26.53 14.89 3.08
N ASP A 184 -26.23 16.08 2.55
CA ASP A 184 -26.65 17.38 3.14
C ASP A 184 -28.19 17.59 3.11
N ASN A 185 -28.95 16.62 2.59
CA ASN A 185 -30.40 16.62 2.60
C ASN A 185 -30.91 15.79 3.79
N PRO A 186 -31.68 16.39 4.73
CA PRO A 186 -32.38 15.67 5.78
C PRO A 186 -33.62 14.97 5.21
N SER A 187 -33.49 14.20 4.14
CA SER A 187 -34.53 13.29 3.70
C SER A 187 -34.56 12.12 4.67
N ILE A 188 -35.64 12.07 5.45
CA ILE A 188 -35.98 11.06 6.48
C ILE A 188 -36.02 9.62 5.93
N THR A 189 -35.92 9.44 4.61
CA THR A 189 -35.61 8.13 4.02
C THR A 189 -34.21 7.75 4.43
N ARG A 190 -34.10 6.91 5.48
CA ARG A 190 -32.91 6.16 5.90
C ARG A 190 -31.81 6.18 4.85
N ASP A 191 -30.66 6.73 5.21
CA ASP A 191 -29.46 6.71 4.37
C ASP A 191 -28.93 5.27 4.34
N VAL A 192 -29.61 4.38 3.57
CA VAL A 192 -29.34 2.92 3.58
C VAL A 192 -28.02 2.59 2.87
N SER A 193 -27.51 3.47 2.00
CA SER A 193 -26.35 3.14 1.16
C SER A 193 -25.01 3.26 1.89
N GLY A 194 -24.63 4.44 2.39
CA GLY A 194 -23.30 4.66 2.97
C GLY A 194 -23.06 3.94 4.30
N GLU A 195 -23.98 4.10 5.26
CA GLU A 195 -23.89 3.43 6.56
C GLU A 195 -24.04 1.91 6.44
N GLY A 196 -24.94 1.44 5.56
CA GLY A 196 -25.11 0.02 5.27
C GLY A 196 -23.82 -0.64 4.75
N VAL A 197 -23.07 0.05 3.89
CA VAL A 197 -21.76 -0.42 3.42
C VAL A 197 -20.74 -0.47 4.56
N GLN A 198 -20.68 0.58 5.41
CA GLN A 198 -19.79 0.57 6.57
C GLN A 198 -20.09 -0.61 7.52
N GLN A 199 -21.37 -0.89 7.78
CA GLN A 199 -21.81 -2.01 8.60
C GLN A 199 -21.49 -3.37 7.96
N GLY A 200 -21.67 -3.49 6.64
CA GLY A 200 -21.31 -4.71 5.92
C GLY A 200 -19.81 -5.00 5.91
N LEU A 201 -18.97 -3.96 5.86
CA LEU A 201 -17.50 -4.10 5.98
C LEU A 201 -17.05 -4.61 7.34
N LEU A 202 -17.80 -4.35 8.43
CA LEU A 202 -17.45 -4.84 9.77
C LEU A 202 -17.28 -6.35 9.81
N LYS A 203 -18.18 -7.11 9.15
CA LYS A 203 -18.10 -8.57 9.08
C LYS A 203 -16.78 -9.07 8.51
N LEU A 204 -16.23 -8.36 7.53
CA LEU A 204 -14.94 -8.71 6.92
C LEU A 204 -13.76 -8.27 7.80
N LEU A 205 -13.87 -7.11 8.46
CA LEU A 205 -12.81 -6.58 9.32
C LEU A 205 -12.64 -7.38 10.62
N GLU A 206 -13.73 -7.92 11.18
CA GLU A 206 -13.77 -8.69 12.43
C GLU A 206 -13.12 -10.08 12.31
N GLY A 207 -13.16 -10.67 11.12
CA GLY A 207 -12.81 -12.07 10.91
C GLY A 207 -14.05 -12.94 10.91
N SER A 208 -14.53 -13.27 9.72
CA SER A 208 -15.62 -14.22 9.52
C SER A 208 -15.31 -15.13 8.35
N ILE A 209 -15.90 -16.33 8.38
CA ILE A 209 -15.86 -17.25 7.24
C ILE A 209 -16.94 -16.81 6.25
N VAL A 210 -16.52 -16.37 5.07
CA VAL A 210 -17.40 -15.90 4.00
C VAL A 210 -17.35 -16.88 2.84
N ASN A 211 -18.51 -17.22 2.29
CA ASN A 211 -18.63 -18.16 1.17
C ASN A 211 -18.68 -17.40 -0.16
N VAL A 212 -17.59 -17.45 -0.91
CA VAL A 212 -17.34 -16.59 -2.07
C VAL A 212 -17.48 -17.37 -3.39
N PRO A 213 -18.14 -16.82 -4.43
CA PRO A 213 -18.20 -17.47 -5.74
C PRO A 213 -16.87 -17.33 -6.52
N PRO A 214 -16.30 -18.40 -7.10
CA PRO A 214 -15.00 -18.35 -7.78
C PRO A 214 -14.95 -17.50 -9.06
N GLN A 215 -16.04 -17.36 -9.80
CA GLN A 215 -16.04 -16.64 -11.08
C GLN A 215 -16.60 -15.22 -10.99
N GLY A 216 -16.90 -14.72 -9.79
CA GLY A 216 -17.65 -13.47 -9.62
C GLY A 216 -19.06 -13.55 -10.22
N GLY A 217 -19.83 -12.47 -10.13
CA GLY A 217 -21.20 -12.42 -10.64
C GLY A 217 -22.27 -12.93 -9.66
N ARG A 218 -23.52 -13.02 -10.13
CA ARG A 218 -24.67 -13.41 -9.30
C ARG A 218 -24.54 -14.88 -8.86
N LYS A 219 -24.77 -15.13 -7.56
CA LYS A 219 -24.77 -16.46 -6.95
C LYS A 219 -25.73 -17.39 -7.71
N HIS A 220 -25.19 -18.29 -8.52
CA HIS A 220 -25.99 -19.37 -9.11
C HIS A 220 -26.15 -20.50 -8.07
N PRO A 221 -27.35 -21.08 -7.90
CA PRO A 221 -27.60 -22.09 -6.87
C PRO A 221 -26.70 -23.33 -6.93
N GLU A 222 -26.17 -23.67 -8.12
CA GLU A 222 -25.30 -24.83 -8.34
C GLU A 222 -23.80 -24.50 -8.27
N GLN A 223 -23.43 -23.23 -8.07
CA GLN A 223 -22.03 -22.81 -8.02
C GLN A 223 -21.42 -23.20 -6.67
N LYS A 224 -20.32 -23.98 -6.72
CA LYS A 224 -19.53 -24.27 -5.51
C LYS A 224 -18.91 -22.98 -4.97
N LEU A 225 -19.30 -22.61 -3.76
CA LEU A 225 -18.72 -21.47 -3.04
C LEU A 225 -17.44 -21.91 -2.34
N ILE A 226 -16.47 -21.00 -2.28
CA ILE A 226 -15.20 -21.18 -1.60
C ILE A 226 -15.29 -20.46 -0.25
N PRO A 227 -15.17 -21.17 0.89
CA PRO A 227 -15.07 -20.53 2.19
C PRO A 227 -13.71 -19.84 2.31
N VAL A 228 -13.71 -18.58 2.75
CA VAL A 228 -12.50 -17.78 3.01
C VAL A 228 -12.61 -17.15 4.39
N ASP A 229 -11.60 -17.32 5.25
CA ASP A 229 -11.51 -16.68 6.55
C ASP A 229 -10.83 -15.31 6.47
N THR A 230 -11.55 -14.24 6.84
CA THR A 230 -11.02 -12.88 6.78
C THR A 230 -10.18 -12.48 8.00
N LYS A 231 -10.02 -13.35 9.00
CA LYS A 231 -9.27 -13.07 10.25
C LYS A 231 -7.82 -12.67 10.00
N ASN A 232 -7.20 -13.23 8.97
CA ASN A 232 -5.77 -13.05 8.66
C ASN A 232 -5.49 -12.05 7.52
N ILE A 233 -6.51 -11.63 6.78
CA ILE A 233 -6.39 -10.66 5.69
C ILE A 233 -6.10 -9.28 6.28
N LEU A 234 -5.11 -8.54 5.78
CA LEU A 234 -4.85 -7.16 6.21
C LEU A 234 -5.74 -6.19 5.42
N PHE A 235 -6.48 -5.32 6.11
CA PHE A 235 -7.24 -4.25 5.46
C PHE A 235 -6.54 -2.90 5.64
N ILE A 236 -6.37 -2.19 4.53
CA ILE A 236 -5.87 -0.82 4.49
C ILE A 236 -6.94 0.03 3.81
N CYS A 237 -7.60 0.91 4.56
CA CYS A 237 -8.59 1.82 4.04
C CYS A 237 -7.95 3.18 3.73
N GLY A 238 -8.20 3.74 2.55
CA GLY A 238 -7.73 5.07 2.15
C GLY A 238 -8.90 6.02 1.95
N GLY A 239 -8.75 7.26 2.37
CA GLY A 239 -9.70 8.33 2.07
C GLY A 239 -9.02 9.68 1.93
N ALA A 240 -9.61 10.56 1.13
CA ALA A 240 -9.17 11.94 1.03
C ALA A 240 -9.62 12.75 2.24
N PHE A 241 -10.84 12.48 2.72
CA PHE A 241 -11.48 13.18 3.84
C PHE A 241 -11.55 14.69 3.63
N ASP A 242 -11.93 15.11 2.42
CA ASP A 242 -12.00 16.52 2.02
C ASP A 242 -12.82 17.35 3.03
N GLY A 243 -12.19 18.33 3.67
CA GLY A 243 -12.83 19.20 4.66
C GLY A 243 -12.75 18.71 6.11
N ILE A 244 -12.06 17.59 6.39
CA ILE A 244 -11.77 17.14 7.76
C ILE A 244 -10.94 18.14 8.54
N GLU A 245 -10.17 19.00 7.86
CA GLU A 245 -9.40 20.09 8.46
C GLU A 245 -10.29 21.03 9.26
N ARG A 246 -11.54 21.26 8.82
CA ARG A 246 -12.51 22.08 9.57
C ARG A 246 -12.91 21.40 10.88
N LYS A 247 -13.05 20.07 10.89
CA LYS A 247 -13.38 19.30 12.10
C LYS A 247 -12.22 19.31 13.08
N ILE A 248 -11.00 19.09 12.57
CA ILE A 248 -9.76 19.15 13.36
C ILE A 248 -9.58 20.56 13.95
N ALA A 249 -9.73 21.61 13.15
CA ALA A 249 -9.60 23.00 13.60
C ALA A 249 -10.62 23.36 14.70
N ASN A 250 -11.87 22.90 14.55
CA ASN A 250 -12.90 23.07 15.57
C ASN A 250 -12.54 22.35 16.88
N ARG A 251 -11.99 21.13 16.82
CA ARG A 251 -11.56 20.37 18.00
C ARG A 251 -10.34 21.00 18.68
N LEU A 252 -9.36 21.46 17.90
CA LEU A 252 -8.17 22.15 18.39
C LEU A 252 -8.45 23.58 18.85
N ASN A 253 -9.70 24.03 18.76
CA ASN A 253 -10.17 25.28 19.36
C ASN A 253 -9.43 26.51 18.82
N THR A 254 -9.26 26.63 17.49
CA THR A 254 -8.82 27.89 16.84
C THR A 254 -9.85 29.03 16.93
N LYS A 255 -10.88 28.90 17.78
CA LYS A 255 -11.71 30.00 18.25
C LYS A 255 -11.07 30.63 19.49
N VAL A 256 -10.31 31.69 19.27
CA VAL A 256 -9.94 32.66 20.30
C VAL A 256 -11.22 33.22 20.93
N ILE A 257 -11.59 32.76 22.11
CA ILE A 257 -12.54 33.44 22.99
C ILE A 257 -11.76 33.86 24.24
N GLY A 258 -11.16 35.04 24.18
CA GLY A 258 -10.47 35.65 25.32
C GLY A 258 -9.46 36.71 24.90
N TYR A 259 -9.69 37.95 25.33
CA TYR A 259 -8.92 39.17 24.99
C TYR A 259 -7.44 39.19 25.43
N SER A 260 -6.90 38.07 25.95
CA SER A 260 -5.54 38.02 26.53
C SER A 260 -4.72 36.76 26.23
N ALA A 261 -5.21 35.79 25.45
CA ALA A 261 -4.50 34.53 25.16
C ALA A 261 -4.07 34.34 23.69
N ALA A 262 -4.26 35.37 22.86
CA ALA A 262 -4.07 35.31 21.41
C ALA A 262 -2.61 35.38 20.92
N LYS A 263 -1.61 35.51 21.81
CA LYS A 263 -0.20 35.69 21.39
C LYS A 263 0.62 34.40 21.28
N GLU A 264 0.16 33.28 21.85
CA GLU A 264 0.92 32.00 21.81
C GLU A 264 0.25 30.91 20.96
N THR A 265 -1.02 31.07 20.58
CA THR A 265 -1.76 30.09 19.76
C THR A 265 -1.64 30.31 18.24
N ASP A 266 -1.02 31.41 17.82
CA ASP A 266 -0.82 31.79 16.40
C ASP A 266 0.30 31.02 15.67
N ARG A 267 0.82 29.93 16.26
CA ARG A 267 1.86 29.08 15.67
C ARG A 267 1.53 27.59 15.63
N ILE A 268 0.27 27.20 15.76
CA ILE A 268 -0.12 25.90 15.20
C ILE A 268 -0.02 26.09 13.69
N GLU A 269 1.01 25.51 13.07
CA GLU A 269 1.23 25.52 11.62
C GLU A 269 -0.09 25.18 10.91
N ARG A 270 -0.77 26.22 10.40
CA ARG A 270 -2.00 26.07 9.62
C ARG A 270 -1.76 25.31 8.31
N GLU A 271 -0.51 25.02 7.98
CA GLU A 271 -0.09 24.40 6.73
C GLU A 271 -0.39 22.89 6.68
N ASN A 272 -0.47 22.20 7.83
CA ASN A 272 -0.82 20.78 7.83
C ASN A 272 -1.63 20.38 9.08
N LEU A 273 -2.95 20.61 9.05
CA LEU A 273 -3.84 20.21 10.14
C LEU A 273 -4.03 18.69 10.23
N LEU A 274 -3.78 17.94 9.15
CA LEU A 274 -3.95 16.48 9.12
C LEU A 274 -3.04 15.77 10.13
N GLN A 275 -1.92 16.38 10.52
CA GLN A 275 -1.02 15.79 11.52
C GLN A 275 -1.66 15.56 12.90
N TYR A 276 -2.74 16.30 13.18
CA TYR A 276 -3.47 16.20 14.43
C TYR A 276 -4.71 15.32 14.33
N VAL A 277 -5.00 14.73 13.17
CA VAL A 277 -6.22 13.95 12.94
C VAL A 277 -6.37 12.84 13.98
N SER A 278 -7.59 12.67 14.47
CA SER A 278 -7.93 11.72 15.52
C SER A 278 -9.18 10.91 15.13
N PRO A 279 -9.40 9.74 15.78
CA PRO A 279 -10.63 8.97 15.62
C PRO A 279 -11.92 9.79 15.83
N GLN A 280 -11.89 10.79 16.72
CA GLN A 280 -13.04 11.68 16.96
C GLN A 280 -13.36 12.54 15.74
N ASP A 281 -12.35 12.96 14.97
CA ASP A 281 -12.54 13.76 13.76
C ASP A 281 -13.18 12.91 12.66
N LEU A 282 -12.73 11.65 12.48
CA LEU A 282 -13.33 10.70 11.55
C LEU A 282 -14.80 10.40 11.88
N LYS A 283 -15.11 10.23 13.18
CA LYS A 283 -16.49 10.09 13.65
C LYS A 283 -17.33 11.32 13.32
N SER A 284 -16.77 12.52 13.54
CA SER A 284 -17.45 13.79 13.25
C SER A 284 -17.60 14.08 11.75
N PHE A 285 -16.78 13.42 10.91
CA PHE A 285 -16.84 13.44 9.46
C PHE A 285 -17.98 12.54 8.95
N GLY A 286 -18.22 11.40 9.63
CA GLY A 286 -19.37 10.54 9.40
C GLY A 286 -19.07 9.03 9.39
N MET A 287 -17.85 8.63 9.75
CA MET A 287 -17.53 7.22 10.00
C MET A 287 -18.23 6.74 11.27
N ILE A 288 -18.77 5.51 11.26
CA ILE A 288 -19.40 4.93 12.45
C ILE A 288 -18.35 4.57 13.53
N PRO A 289 -18.69 4.63 14.84
CA PRO A 289 -17.74 4.25 15.90
C PRO A 289 -17.19 2.83 15.76
N GLU A 290 -18.01 1.90 15.29
CA GLU A 290 -17.69 0.47 15.14
C GLU A 290 -16.56 0.27 14.13
N ILE A 291 -16.62 0.93 12.97
CA ILE A 291 -15.61 0.79 11.92
C ILE A 291 -14.30 1.48 12.31
N ILE A 292 -14.38 2.60 13.03
CA ILE A 292 -13.21 3.25 13.63
C ILE A 292 -12.53 2.31 14.64
N GLY A 293 -13.31 1.60 15.45
CA GLY A 293 -12.80 0.59 16.39
C GLY A 293 -12.09 -0.57 15.70
N ARG A 294 -12.50 -0.93 14.48
CA ARG A 294 -11.86 -1.96 13.65
C ARG A 294 -10.71 -1.45 12.79
N LEU A 295 -10.42 -0.14 12.79
CA LEU A 295 -9.31 0.52 12.10
C LEU A 295 -8.40 1.24 13.12
N PRO A 296 -7.75 0.50 14.04
CA PRO A 296 -7.03 1.10 15.16
C PRO A 296 -5.78 1.88 14.75
N VAL A 297 -5.18 1.56 13.60
CA VAL A 297 -4.00 2.24 13.09
C VAL A 297 -4.42 3.37 12.18
N LEU A 298 -4.28 4.60 12.66
CA LEU A 298 -4.49 5.80 11.87
C LEU A 298 -3.16 6.42 11.44
N ALA A 299 -3.00 6.67 10.15
CA ALA A 299 -1.87 7.41 9.61
C ALA A 299 -2.35 8.49 8.64
N TYR A 300 -1.73 9.67 8.70
CA TYR A 300 -1.97 10.74 7.74
C TYR A 300 -0.83 10.83 6.73
N LEU A 301 -1.13 11.34 5.54
CA LEU A 301 -0.16 11.70 4.53
C LEU A 301 -0.06 13.22 4.42
N ASP A 302 1.17 13.70 4.30
CA ASP A 302 1.50 15.11 4.13
C ASP A 302 1.07 15.61 2.75
N PRO A 303 0.59 16.86 2.64
CA PRO A 303 0.41 17.53 1.36
C PRO A 303 1.71 17.55 0.54
N LEU A 304 1.59 17.53 -0.78
CA LEU A 304 2.75 17.53 -1.67
C LEU A 304 3.15 18.96 -2.02
N ASP A 305 4.37 19.35 -1.67
CA ASP A 305 4.96 20.61 -2.08
C ASP A 305 5.68 20.50 -3.44
N LYS A 306 6.14 21.66 -3.95
CA LYS A 306 6.84 21.75 -5.24
C LYS A 306 8.10 20.87 -5.27
N GLU A 307 8.84 20.84 -4.17
CA GLU A 307 10.07 20.06 -4.07
C GLU A 307 9.78 18.55 -4.09
N THR A 308 8.78 18.10 -3.33
CA THR A 308 8.34 16.70 -3.30
C THR A 308 7.84 16.26 -4.67
N LEU A 309 7.05 17.08 -5.37
CA LEU A 309 6.58 16.77 -6.73
C LEU A 309 7.75 16.64 -7.72
N ARG A 310 8.77 17.51 -7.60
CA ARG A 310 10.00 17.41 -8.40
C ARG A 310 10.75 16.11 -8.11
N ASN A 311 10.89 15.75 -6.85
CA ASN A 311 11.57 14.52 -6.45
C ASN A 311 10.80 13.28 -6.90
N ILE A 312 9.47 13.29 -6.87
CA ILE A 312 8.62 12.20 -7.43
C ILE A 312 8.89 11.98 -8.92
N LEU A 313 9.16 13.04 -9.70
CA LEU A 313 9.49 12.92 -11.12
C LEU A 313 10.83 12.23 -11.39
N THR A 314 11.80 12.35 -10.48
CA THR A 314 13.21 12.02 -10.74
C THR A 314 13.73 10.86 -9.90
N GLU A 315 13.45 10.84 -8.59
CA GLU A 315 14.13 9.98 -7.60
C GLU A 315 13.62 8.54 -7.54
N PRO A 316 12.30 8.24 -7.49
CA PRO A 316 11.81 6.87 -7.34
C PRO A 316 12.36 5.91 -8.38
N LYS A 317 12.41 4.62 -8.07
CA LYS A 317 12.77 3.58 -9.07
C LYS A 317 11.80 3.57 -10.25
N ASN A 318 10.53 3.87 -9.99
CA ASN A 318 9.46 3.98 -10.97
C ASN A 318 9.18 5.43 -11.38
N SER A 319 10.17 6.34 -11.30
CA SER A 319 9.96 7.74 -11.68
C SER A 319 9.71 7.89 -13.18
N ILE A 320 8.91 8.90 -13.55
CA ILE A 320 8.44 9.11 -14.92
C ILE A 320 9.63 9.42 -15.84
N ILE A 321 10.57 10.22 -15.37
CA ILE A 321 11.77 10.60 -16.13
C ILE A 321 12.67 9.39 -16.39
N LYS A 322 12.85 8.49 -15.40
CA LYS A 322 13.62 7.25 -15.61
C LYS A 322 12.95 6.32 -16.62
N GLN A 323 11.62 6.24 -16.61
CA GLN A 323 10.86 5.46 -17.59
C GLN A 323 11.09 5.97 -19.02
N TYR A 324 10.96 7.28 -19.25
CA TYR A 324 11.24 7.86 -20.58
C TYR A 324 12.69 7.70 -20.98
N LYS A 325 13.65 7.94 -20.07
CA LYS A 325 15.07 7.66 -20.34
C LYS A 325 15.30 6.23 -20.82
N LYS A 326 14.64 5.27 -20.19
CA LYS A 326 14.78 3.86 -20.57
C LYS A 326 14.14 3.54 -21.93
N LEU A 327 12.99 4.15 -22.24
CA LEU A 327 12.31 3.96 -23.52
C LEU A 327 13.15 4.49 -24.68
N PHE A 328 13.63 5.73 -24.60
CA PHE A 328 14.49 6.31 -25.64
C PHE A 328 15.84 5.58 -25.76
N GLU A 329 16.40 5.07 -24.65
CA GLU A 329 17.62 4.25 -24.69
C GLU A 329 17.44 2.95 -25.50
N ILE A 330 16.23 2.36 -25.51
CA ILE A 330 15.94 1.16 -26.33
C ILE A 330 16.01 1.50 -27.83
N ASP A 331 15.61 2.71 -28.20
CA ASP A 331 15.68 3.24 -29.56
C ASP A 331 17.06 3.82 -29.90
N GLY A 332 18.05 3.71 -28.99
CA GLY A 332 19.41 4.22 -29.18
C GLY A 332 19.55 5.73 -28.97
N ILE A 333 18.52 6.39 -28.43
CA ILE A 333 18.47 7.85 -28.27
C ILE A 333 18.77 8.21 -26.81
N LYS A 334 19.78 9.04 -26.57
CA LYS A 334 20.09 9.54 -25.24
C LYS A 334 19.26 10.77 -24.92
N ILE A 335 18.42 10.70 -23.89
CA ILE A 335 17.56 11.81 -23.47
C ILE A 335 18.03 12.49 -22.17
N GLU A 336 18.06 13.82 -22.17
CA GLU A 336 18.38 14.65 -21.01
C GLU A 336 17.27 15.68 -20.75
N PHE A 337 16.99 15.92 -19.47
CA PHE A 337 15.98 16.89 -19.03
C PHE A 337 16.70 18.00 -18.29
N GLU A 338 16.51 19.25 -18.72
CA GLU A 338 17.04 20.39 -18.00
C GLU A 338 16.30 20.61 -16.68
N PRO A 339 17.00 21.11 -15.63
CA PRO A 339 16.37 21.46 -14.36
C PRO A 339 15.13 22.36 -14.52
N ASP A 340 15.23 23.36 -15.41
CA ASP A 340 14.15 24.33 -15.65
C ASP A 340 12.94 23.71 -16.35
N ALA A 341 13.15 22.68 -17.18
CA ALA A 341 12.06 21.93 -17.80
C ALA A 341 11.30 21.10 -16.75
N LEU A 342 12.02 20.49 -15.80
CA LEU A 342 11.41 19.77 -14.68
C LEU A 342 10.62 20.71 -13.77
N ASP A 343 11.18 21.87 -13.44
CA ASP A 343 10.49 22.88 -12.65
C ASP A 343 9.22 23.39 -13.33
N TYR A 344 9.27 23.58 -14.65
CA TYR A 344 8.10 23.98 -15.44
C TYR A 344 6.99 22.92 -15.41
N ILE A 345 7.32 21.64 -15.54
CA ILE A 345 6.34 20.53 -15.44
C ILE A 345 5.66 20.54 -14.07
N VAL A 346 6.42 20.72 -12.99
CA VAL A 346 5.88 20.75 -11.63
C VAL A 346 5.00 21.98 -11.42
N GLU A 347 5.42 23.16 -11.88
CA GLU A 347 4.62 24.38 -11.81
C GLU A 347 3.27 24.21 -12.50
N LYS A 348 3.24 23.57 -13.68
CA LYS A 348 2.00 23.26 -14.39
C LYS A 348 1.13 22.25 -13.67
N ALA A 349 1.71 21.23 -13.03
CA ALA A 349 0.95 20.26 -12.23
C ALA A 349 0.22 20.92 -11.06
N ILE A 350 0.87 21.90 -10.42
CA ILE A 350 0.29 22.71 -9.33
C ILE A 350 -0.75 23.69 -9.89
N GLU A 351 -0.45 24.41 -10.97
CA GLU A 351 -1.37 25.37 -11.62
C GLU A 351 -2.69 24.69 -12.00
N PHE A 352 -2.63 23.46 -12.52
CA PHE A 352 -3.81 22.68 -12.90
C PHE A 352 -4.45 21.91 -11.74
N LYS A 353 -3.93 22.02 -10.50
CA LYS A 353 -4.41 21.31 -9.30
C LYS A 353 -4.52 19.79 -9.48
N LEU A 354 -3.63 19.21 -10.28
CA LEU A 354 -3.66 17.77 -10.60
C LEU A 354 -2.83 16.93 -9.61
N GLY A 355 -1.99 17.57 -8.81
CA GLY A 355 -1.07 16.92 -7.87
C GLY A 355 -0.13 15.93 -8.58
N ALA A 356 0.37 14.93 -7.85
CA ALA A 356 1.28 13.93 -8.43
C ALA A 356 0.64 13.05 -9.51
N ARG A 357 -0.69 12.87 -9.50
CA ARG A 357 -1.40 12.12 -10.56
C ARG A 357 -1.31 12.83 -11.91
N GLY A 358 -1.30 14.17 -11.91
CA GLY A 358 -1.19 14.99 -13.12
C GLY A 358 0.16 14.97 -13.81
N LEU A 359 1.23 14.69 -13.06
CA LEU A 359 2.60 14.71 -13.58
C LEU A 359 2.77 13.81 -14.81
N ARG A 360 2.16 12.62 -14.79
CA ARG A 360 2.20 11.69 -15.94
C ARG A 360 1.51 12.26 -17.16
N SER A 361 0.30 12.80 -16.99
CA SER A 361 -0.45 13.39 -18.10
C SER A 361 0.30 14.57 -18.74
N ILE A 362 0.92 15.42 -17.92
CA ILE A 362 1.74 16.54 -18.40
C ILE A 362 2.96 16.03 -19.18
N CYS A 363 3.70 15.07 -18.62
CA CYS A 363 4.85 14.49 -19.32
C CYS A 363 4.44 13.79 -20.62
N GLU A 364 3.36 13.00 -20.63
CA GLU A 364 2.86 12.35 -21.85
C GLU A 364 2.60 13.37 -22.97
N ASN A 365 1.96 14.51 -22.67
CA ASN A 365 1.72 15.54 -23.68
C ASN A 365 3.01 16.18 -24.21
N ILE A 366 4.03 16.36 -23.36
CA ILE A 366 5.34 16.90 -23.80
C ILE A 366 6.09 15.86 -24.65
N MET A 367 5.98 14.58 -24.28
CA MET A 367 6.77 13.50 -24.86
C MET A 367 6.15 12.89 -26.12
N ASN A 368 4.82 12.99 -26.32
CA ASN A 368 4.10 12.26 -27.36
C ASN A 368 4.67 12.47 -28.77
N ASP A 369 4.89 13.73 -29.16
CA ASP A 369 5.42 14.05 -30.49
C ASP A 369 6.84 13.50 -30.66
N ALA A 370 7.70 13.69 -29.65
CA ALA A 370 9.07 13.15 -29.68
C ALA A 370 9.08 11.61 -29.76
N MET A 371 8.17 10.94 -29.05
CA MET A 371 8.03 9.49 -29.10
C MET A 371 7.47 8.98 -30.45
N PHE A 372 6.74 9.81 -31.18
CA PHE A 372 6.20 9.46 -32.49
C PHE A 372 7.22 9.66 -33.61
N ASP A 373 7.91 10.81 -33.62
CA ASP A 373 8.79 11.21 -34.71
C ASP A 373 10.19 10.59 -34.57
N MET A 374 10.82 10.66 -33.38
CA MET A 374 12.24 10.35 -33.21
C MET A 374 12.67 8.92 -33.52
N PRO A 375 11.85 7.86 -33.30
CA PRO A 375 12.24 6.51 -33.72
C PRO A 375 12.44 6.37 -35.23
N SER A 376 11.87 7.30 -36.02
CA SER A 376 12.02 7.34 -37.49
C SER A 376 13.12 8.28 -37.95
N GLU A 377 13.76 9.02 -37.04
CA GLU A 377 14.81 10.00 -37.32
C GLU A 377 16.18 9.50 -36.84
N GLU A 378 17.27 9.90 -37.49
CA GLU A 378 18.64 9.59 -37.04
C GLU A 378 19.08 10.56 -35.93
N VAL A 379 18.39 10.55 -34.79
CA VAL A 379 18.68 11.43 -33.64
C VAL A 379 19.38 10.63 -32.53
N GLU A 380 20.64 10.93 -32.24
CA GLU A 380 21.39 10.27 -31.16
C GLU A 380 21.14 10.90 -29.78
N HIS A 381 20.80 12.20 -29.74
CA HIS A 381 20.67 12.94 -28.50
C HIS A 381 19.50 13.92 -28.53
N PHE A 382 18.66 13.87 -27.49
CA PHE A 382 17.52 14.76 -27.34
C PHE A 382 17.53 15.44 -25.96
N VAL A 383 17.48 16.77 -25.95
CA VAL A 383 17.46 17.58 -24.73
C VAL A 383 16.11 18.27 -24.60
N ILE A 384 15.46 18.07 -23.46
CA ILE A 384 14.17 18.67 -23.14
C ILE A 384 14.43 19.94 -22.34
N THR A 385 14.22 21.07 -23.01
CA THR A 385 14.31 22.41 -22.43
C THR A 385 12.94 22.90 -21.97
N LYS A 386 12.94 23.97 -21.18
CA LYS A 386 11.70 24.64 -20.77
C LYS A 386 10.89 25.15 -21.97
N GLU A 387 11.56 25.66 -23.00
CA GLU A 387 10.90 26.20 -24.20
C GLU A 387 10.19 25.11 -24.99
N TYR A 388 10.84 23.95 -25.14
CA TYR A 388 10.22 22.78 -25.77
C TYR A 388 8.99 22.32 -24.98
N ALA A 389 9.13 22.18 -23.65
CA ALA A 389 8.02 21.79 -22.80
C ALA A 389 6.84 22.78 -22.89
N ALA A 390 7.12 24.08 -22.93
CA ALA A 390 6.11 25.12 -23.07
C ALA A 390 5.40 25.08 -24.42
N ASP A 391 6.12 24.97 -25.53
CA ASP A 391 5.53 24.88 -26.88
C ASP A 391 4.58 23.69 -27.01
N LYS A 392 4.97 22.52 -26.51
CA LYS A 392 4.14 21.31 -26.55
C LYS A 392 2.91 21.41 -25.66
N LEU A 393 3.05 21.93 -24.44
CA LEU A 393 1.93 22.13 -23.54
C LEU A 393 0.94 23.19 -24.05
N ASP A 394 1.43 24.25 -24.68
CA ASP A 394 0.58 25.31 -25.22
C ASP A 394 -0.23 24.85 -26.44
N LYS A 395 0.32 23.91 -27.23
CA LYS A 395 -0.39 23.26 -28.33
C LYS A 395 -1.34 22.14 -27.86
N SER A 396 -1.18 21.66 -26.63
CA SER A 396 -1.98 20.56 -26.09
C SER A 396 -3.37 20.99 -25.62
N SER A 397 -4.32 20.05 -25.62
CA SER A 397 -5.66 20.26 -25.08
C SER A 397 -5.70 20.53 -23.57
N LEU A 398 -4.58 20.38 -22.84
CA LEU A 398 -4.48 20.68 -21.41
C LEU A 398 -4.71 22.16 -21.09
N GLN A 399 -4.44 23.10 -21.99
CA GLN A 399 -4.83 24.50 -21.75
C GLN A 399 -6.35 24.67 -21.60
N ARG A 400 -7.16 23.79 -22.21
CA ARG A 400 -8.63 23.77 -22.04
C ARG A 400 -9.06 23.19 -20.68
N LEU A 401 -8.13 22.58 -19.93
CA LEU A 401 -8.34 22.08 -18.57
C LEU A 401 -8.06 23.13 -17.48
N LYS A 402 -7.80 24.40 -17.84
CA LYS A 402 -7.99 25.53 -16.91
C LYS A 402 -9.47 25.57 -16.51
N ALA A 403 -9.80 24.84 -15.45
CA ALA A 403 -11.17 24.62 -15.03
C ALA A 403 -11.86 25.95 -14.70
N SER A 404 -13.08 26.04 -15.22
CA SER A 404 -14.17 26.88 -14.74
C SER A 404 -14.49 26.61 -13.27
#